data_AF-A0AAX4ISI6-F1
#
_entry.id   AF-A0AAX4ISI6-F1
#
_cell.length_a   1.000
_cell.length_b   1.000
_cell.length_c   1.000
_cell.angle_alpha   90.00
_cell.angle_beta   90.00
_cell.angle_gamma   90.00
#
_symmetry.space_group_name_H-M   'P 1'
#
loop_
_entity.id
_entity.type
_entity.pdbx_description
1 polymer ?
#
loop_
_entity_poly.entity_id
_entity_poly.type
_entity_poly.pdbx_seq_one_letter_code
_entity_poly.pdbx_strand_id
1 'polypeptide(L)'
;MLGWGLRNSVGMAEEPITGGIWTVENSADQLRRNGVDIHRDNPAEELNFHGYLDDSAEKQGGNYGYPNCFALWSTEDFPDRGGMNTGEQFTLTSSRTLNDTTCASSHVPPRLSFQAHTAPLDIKFTPSGSEAFVTFHGSFDYKLSSIPFTNGMPTEPADSRTPLTDVLTNADINNCPDNCFRPDSRQRLFMTSDATGELYVLQRTDILASASSPAAPTSTSSQGIPEVPSSPIFVGSLAMSAALALGGFGIFGFPLGLR
;
A
#
# COMPACT_ATOMS: atom_id res chain seq x y z
N MET A 1 19.39 22.09 0.27
CA MET A 1 19.16 20.67 0.68
C MET A 1 17.69 20.53 1.03
N LEU A 2 16.98 19.49 0.56
CA LEU A 2 15.53 19.34 0.80
C LEU A 2 15.20 18.80 2.22
N GLY A 3 16.07 17.98 2.77
CA GLY A 3 15.93 17.38 4.10
C GLY A 3 17.08 16.43 4.40
N TRP A 4 17.18 16.01 5.66
CA TRP A 4 18.08 14.94 6.11
C TRP A 4 17.43 14.15 7.25
N GLY A 5 18.09 13.10 7.74
CA GLY A 5 17.46 12.17 8.69
C GLY A 5 16.32 11.38 8.06
N LEU A 6 16.49 11.05 6.78
CA LEU A 6 15.66 10.14 5.99
C LEU A 6 16.47 8.85 5.83
N ARG A 7 15.91 7.69 6.19
CA ARG A 7 16.63 6.41 6.18
C ARG A 7 16.88 5.94 4.75
N ASN A 8 15.81 5.84 3.97
CA ASN A 8 15.78 5.36 2.60
C ASN A 8 14.49 5.82 1.89
N SER A 9 14.36 7.13 1.72
CA SER A 9 13.25 7.74 0.99
C SER A 9 13.43 7.60 -0.52
N VAL A 10 13.06 6.44 -1.07
CA VAL A 10 13.28 6.06 -2.48
C VAL A 10 12.38 6.87 -3.42
N GLY A 11 11.10 6.94 -3.09
CA GLY A 11 10.11 7.62 -3.91
C GLY A 11 10.11 9.12 -3.66
N MET A 12 10.11 9.91 -4.74
CA MET A 12 10.04 11.37 -4.69
C MET A 12 9.16 11.90 -5.83
N ALA A 13 8.34 12.90 -5.53
CA ALA A 13 7.60 13.64 -6.54
C ALA A 13 7.37 15.10 -6.15
N GLU A 14 7.18 15.92 -7.17
CA GLU A 14 6.67 17.28 -7.06
C GLU A 14 5.15 17.25 -7.30
N GLU A 15 4.39 17.85 -6.38
CA GLU A 15 2.96 18.08 -6.54
C GLU A 15 2.75 19.18 -7.60
N PRO A 16 1.95 18.95 -8.64
CA PRO A 16 1.99 19.77 -9.86
C PRO A 16 1.26 21.12 -9.77
N ILE A 17 0.50 21.38 -8.71
CA ILE A 17 -0.31 22.60 -8.57
C ILE A 17 0.40 23.65 -7.72
N THR A 18 1.00 23.22 -6.62
CA THR A 18 1.72 24.08 -5.67
C THR A 18 3.23 23.95 -5.79
N GLY A 19 3.75 22.92 -6.46
CA GLY A 19 5.19 22.65 -6.55
C GLY A 19 5.78 22.00 -5.29
N GLY A 20 4.92 21.45 -4.42
CA GLY A 20 5.33 20.86 -3.15
C GLY A 20 6.13 19.57 -3.35
N ILE A 21 7.28 19.44 -2.68
CA ILE A 21 8.14 18.26 -2.78
C ILE A 21 7.78 17.24 -1.71
N TRP A 22 7.52 16.01 -2.14
CA TRP A 22 7.10 14.88 -1.31
C TRP A 22 8.02 13.70 -1.49
N THR A 23 8.29 12.98 -0.40
CA THR A 23 8.95 11.67 -0.44
C THR A 23 8.20 10.63 0.36
N VAL A 24 8.43 9.36 0.02
CA VAL A 24 7.95 8.21 0.79
C VAL A 24 9.13 7.42 1.37
N GLU A 25 9.06 7.12 2.66
CA GLU A 25 10.16 6.56 3.46
C GLU A 25 10.02 5.05 3.67
N ASN A 26 11.14 4.35 3.61
CA ASN A 26 11.29 2.97 4.10
C ASN A 26 12.00 3.02 5.44
N SER A 27 11.23 2.98 6.52
CA SER A 27 11.66 3.15 7.89
C SER A 27 12.41 1.92 8.43
N ALA A 28 12.80 1.95 9.70
CA ALA A 28 13.74 0.98 10.26
C ALA A 28 13.12 -0.39 10.59
N ASP A 29 13.91 -1.44 10.37
CA ASP A 29 13.55 -2.82 10.68
C ASP A 29 13.86 -3.19 12.14
N GLN A 30 13.18 -4.23 12.65
CA GLN A 30 13.54 -4.91 13.91
C GLN A 30 13.62 -3.98 15.14
N LEU A 31 12.78 -2.94 15.18
CA LEU A 31 12.81 -1.96 16.25
C LEU A 31 12.44 -2.56 17.61
N ARG A 32 13.21 -2.14 18.63
CA ARG A 32 12.90 -2.39 20.03
C ARG A 32 12.86 -1.08 20.79
N ARG A 33 11.77 -0.82 21.52
CA ARG A 33 11.63 0.34 22.40
C ARG A 33 11.78 -0.10 23.85
N ASN A 34 12.76 0.47 24.55
CA ASN A 34 13.11 0.10 25.92
C ASN A 34 13.29 -1.43 26.11
N GLY A 35 13.86 -2.09 25.09
CA GLY A 35 14.11 -3.53 25.07
C GLY A 35 12.93 -4.40 24.63
N VAL A 36 11.72 -3.85 24.57
CA VAL A 36 10.50 -4.52 24.09
C VAL A 36 10.46 -4.48 22.58
N ASP A 37 10.19 -5.63 21.98
CA ASP A 37 10.04 -5.75 20.54
C ASP A 37 8.72 -5.11 20.08
N ILE A 38 8.82 -4.12 19.19
CA ILE A 38 7.70 -3.39 18.61
C ILE A 38 7.65 -3.56 17.09
N HIS A 39 8.57 -4.32 16.51
CA HIS A 39 8.82 -4.27 15.07
C HIS A 39 7.60 -4.63 14.24
N ARG A 40 6.72 -5.52 14.73
CA ARG A 40 5.62 -6.05 13.93
C ARG A 40 4.75 -4.96 13.29
N ASP A 41 4.40 -3.95 14.08
CA ASP A 41 3.47 -2.89 13.68
C ASP A 41 4.08 -1.49 13.88
N ASN A 42 5.39 -1.39 14.09
CA ASN A 42 6.13 -0.14 14.20
C ASN A 42 7.58 -0.32 13.67
N PRO A 43 8.22 0.74 13.16
CA PRO A 43 7.72 2.10 13.02
C PRO A 43 6.81 2.24 11.80
N ALA A 44 6.15 3.38 11.67
CA ALA A 44 5.44 3.70 10.44
C ALA A 44 6.41 3.84 9.26
N GLU A 45 5.93 3.47 8.07
CA GLU A 45 6.43 4.09 6.83
C GLU A 45 5.84 5.51 6.73
N GLU A 46 6.44 6.39 5.94
CA GLU A 46 6.14 7.83 6.04
C GLU A 46 5.89 8.49 4.70
N LEU A 47 5.01 9.49 4.67
CA LEU A 47 4.94 10.52 3.64
C LEU A 47 5.49 11.84 4.20
N ASN A 48 6.62 12.29 3.67
CA ASN A 48 7.35 13.45 4.15
C ASN A 48 7.23 14.63 3.19
N PHE A 49 6.93 15.82 3.73
CA PHE A 49 6.85 17.08 2.97
C PHE A 49 8.13 17.89 3.13
N HIS A 50 8.72 18.36 2.03
CA HIS A 50 10.02 19.04 2.01
C HIS A 50 9.96 20.53 1.64
N GLY A 51 8.78 21.11 1.52
CA GLY A 51 8.63 22.49 1.04
C GLY A 51 8.59 22.57 -0.48
N TYR A 52 9.11 23.66 -1.03
CA TYR A 52 8.99 24.04 -2.45
C TYR A 52 10.36 24.38 -3.03
N LEU A 53 10.61 24.04 -4.31
CA LEU A 53 11.92 24.30 -4.94
C LEU A 53 12.19 25.78 -5.26
N ASP A 54 11.18 26.63 -5.22
CA ASP A 54 11.27 28.05 -5.55
C ASP A 54 11.71 28.93 -4.37
N ASP A 55 12.18 28.32 -3.27
CA ASP A 55 12.59 28.96 -2.02
C ASP A 55 11.49 29.85 -1.39
N SER A 56 10.21 29.64 -1.75
CA SER A 56 9.10 30.44 -1.26
C SER A 56 8.69 30.16 0.20
N ALA A 57 9.27 29.15 0.86
CA ALA A 57 8.87 28.73 2.20
C ALA A 57 10.02 28.37 3.17
N GLU A 58 9.91 28.84 4.42
CA GLU A 58 10.87 28.68 5.53
C GLU A 58 11.07 27.24 6.07
N LYS A 59 10.46 26.20 5.48
CA LYS A 59 10.41 24.83 6.07
C LYS A 59 11.17 23.75 5.29
N GLN A 60 12.16 24.13 4.50
CA GLN A 60 12.98 23.19 3.74
C GLN A 60 14.30 22.87 4.46
N GLY A 61 14.81 21.64 4.32
CA GLY A 61 16.11 21.24 4.88
C GLY A 61 16.09 20.73 6.32
N GLY A 62 14.90 20.48 6.89
CA GLY A 62 14.73 19.93 8.23
C GLY A 62 15.29 18.51 8.41
N ASN A 63 15.44 18.10 9.67
CA ASN A 63 15.79 16.73 10.05
C ASN A 63 14.50 15.93 10.29
N TYR A 64 14.30 14.83 9.56
CA TYR A 64 13.09 13.98 9.64
C TYR A 64 13.22 12.83 10.65
N GLY A 65 14.30 12.76 11.43
CA GLY A 65 14.36 11.91 12.62
C GLY A 65 15.45 10.85 12.61
N TYR A 66 15.69 10.20 11.48
CA TYR A 66 16.64 9.08 11.42
C TYR A 66 18.07 9.53 11.78
N PRO A 67 18.83 8.76 12.58
CA PRO A 67 18.53 7.42 13.11
C PRO A 67 17.92 7.39 14.52
N ASN A 68 17.51 8.54 15.06
CA ASN A 68 17.21 8.67 16.50
C ASN A 68 15.72 8.71 16.82
N CYS A 69 14.90 9.16 15.86
CA CYS A 69 13.47 9.36 15.99
C CYS A 69 12.75 8.66 14.83
N PHE A 70 11.65 7.97 15.16
CA PHE A 70 10.83 7.18 14.23
C PHE A 70 9.36 7.51 14.42
N ALA A 71 8.53 7.46 13.38
CA ALA A 71 7.10 7.72 13.51
C ALA A 71 6.32 6.53 14.09
N LEU A 72 5.41 6.81 15.02
CA LEU A 72 4.49 5.83 15.59
C LEU A 72 3.43 5.44 14.56
N TRP A 73 3.32 4.14 14.28
CA TRP A 73 2.15 3.60 13.59
C TRP A 73 1.16 3.09 14.63
N SER A 74 1.38 1.88 15.18
CA SER A 74 0.46 1.25 16.12
C SER A 74 0.65 1.75 17.55
N THR A 75 -0.45 2.17 18.17
CA THR A 75 -0.49 2.61 19.56
C THR A 75 -0.81 1.47 20.54
N GLU A 76 -1.14 0.29 20.04
CA GLU A 76 -1.48 -0.90 20.83
C GLU A 76 -0.22 -1.45 21.50
N ASP A 77 -0.31 -1.70 22.81
CA ASP A 77 0.78 -2.22 23.66
C ASP A 77 2.12 -1.49 23.52
N PHE A 78 2.09 -0.22 23.09
CA PHE A 78 3.30 0.56 22.85
C PHE A 78 3.96 1.01 24.17
N PRO A 79 5.22 0.61 24.46
CA PRO A 79 5.88 0.91 25.73
C PRO A 79 6.02 2.41 25.96
N ASP A 80 5.71 2.89 27.17
CA ASP A 80 5.84 4.29 27.56
C ASP A 80 5.24 5.28 26.53
N ARG A 81 4.12 4.91 25.91
CA ARG A 81 3.47 5.74 24.87
C ARG A 81 3.07 7.11 25.37
N GLY A 82 2.65 7.21 26.63
CA GLY A 82 1.99 8.40 27.13
C GLY A 82 0.78 8.77 26.26
N GLY A 83 0.73 10.04 25.86
CA GLY A 83 -0.31 10.58 24.97
C GLY A 83 0.00 10.46 23.49
N MET A 84 1.05 9.73 23.08
CA MET A 84 1.47 9.70 21.68
C MET A 84 0.44 9.01 20.78
N ASN A 85 0.20 9.62 19.62
CA ASN A 85 -0.68 9.12 18.56
C ASN A 85 0.11 8.75 17.32
N THR A 86 -0.56 8.10 16.36
CA THR A 86 0.00 7.81 15.05
C THR A 86 0.58 9.08 14.40
N GLY A 87 1.73 8.94 13.73
CA GLY A 87 2.44 10.05 13.09
C GLY A 87 3.38 10.83 14.03
N GLU A 88 3.22 10.75 15.35
CA GLU A 88 4.15 11.38 16.28
C GLU A 88 5.46 10.58 16.37
N GLN A 89 6.57 11.31 16.51
CA GLN A 89 7.88 10.71 16.51
C GLN A 89 8.36 10.35 17.92
N PHE A 90 9.01 9.20 18.01
CA PHE A 90 9.46 8.60 19.25
C PHE A 90 10.91 8.10 19.13
N THR A 91 11.60 7.95 20.26
CA THR A 91 12.93 7.32 20.31
C THR A 91 12.88 5.90 20.87
N LEU A 92 13.90 5.10 20.55
CA LEU A 92 14.01 3.70 21.01
C LEU A 92 14.46 3.59 22.46
N THR A 93 15.30 4.50 22.92
CA THR A 93 15.85 4.50 24.28
C THR A 93 16.04 5.94 24.73
N SER A 94 15.25 6.32 25.74
CA SER A 94 15.30 7.68 26.28
C SER A 94 16.57 7.93 27.08
N SER A 95 17.11 9.14 26.91
CA SER A 95 18.23 9.71 27.65
C SER A 95 17.90 11.15 28.04
N ARG A 96 18.81 11.81 28.76
CA ARG A 96 18.64 13.21 29.17
C ARG A 96 18.56 14.18 27.98
N THR A 97 19.16 13.85 26.84
CA THR A 97 19.27 14.73 25.66
C THR A 97 18.53 14.22 24.44
N LEU A 98 18.12 12.96 24.42
CA LEU A 98 17.30 12.35 23.36
C LEU A 98 16.16 11.59 24.03
N ASN A 99 14.95 12.11 23.90
CA ASN A 99 13.71 11.50 24.36
C ASN A 99 12.59 11.89 23.39
N ASP A 100 11.39 11.37 23.62
CA ASP A 100 10.24 11.64 22.74
C ASP A 100 9.92 13.13 22.61
N THR A 101 10.12 13.93 23.67
CA THR A 101 9.98 15.40 23.59
C THR A 101 11.01 16.02 22.64
N THR A 102 12.26 15.56 22.67
CA THR A 102 13.29 16.00 21.71
C THR A 102 12.91 15.61 20.28
N CYS A 103 12.39 14.40 20.07
CA CYS A 103 11.89 14.00 18.76
C CYS A 103 10.77 14.93 18.29
N ALA A 104 9.76 15.18 19.14
CA ALA A 104 8.64 16.05 18.82
C ALA A 104 9.03 17.52 18.57
N SER A 105 10.06 18.05 19.25
CA SER A 105 10.41 19.48 19.17
C SER A 105 11.51 19.82 18.17
N SER A 106 12.37 18.86 17.82
CA SER A 106 13.61 19.12 17.09
C SER A 106 13.69 18.40 15.74
N HIS A 107 12.67 17.62 15.40
CA HIS A 107 12.58 16.92 14.12
C HIS A 107 11.25 17.24 13.44
N VAL A 108 11.20 16.99 12.14
CA VAL A 108 10.01 17.18 11.31
C VAL A 108 9.25 15.86 11.29
N PRO A 109 8.02 15.80 11.84
CA PRO A 109 7.21 14.60 11.77
C PRO A 109 6.68 14.39 10.34
N PRO A 110 6.30 13.16 9.98
CA PRO A 110 5.68 12.89 8.70
C PRO A 110 4.31 13.57 8.58
N ARG A 111 3.90 13.86 7.35
CA ARG A 111 2.56 14.38 7.07
C ARG A 111 1.50 13.29 7.18
N LEU A 112 1.84 12.07 6.78
CA LEU A 112 1.03 10.87 6.94
C LEU A 112 1.94 9.69 7.27
N SER A 113 1.40 8.73 8.01
CA SER A 113 2.04 7.47 8.32
C SER A 113 1.34 6.32 7.59
N PHE A 114 2.09 5.29 7.21
CA PHE A 114 1.54 4.05 6.66
C PHE A 114 1.92 2.86 7.55
N GLN A 115 1.24 1.73 7.33
CA GLN A 115 1.54 0.48 8.01
C GLN A 115 3.02 0.11 7.86
N ALA A 116 3.60 -0.30 8.98
CA ALA A 116 4.98 -0.78 9.06
C ALA A 116 5.26 -1.87 8.02
N HIS A 117 6.45 -1.85 7.43
CA HIS A 117 6.94 -2.87 6.48
C HIS A 117 6.13 -3.00 5.19
N THR A 118 5.46 -1.92 4.77
CA THR A 118 4.82 -1.84 3.46
C THR A 118 5.78 -1.31 2.39
N ALA A 119 6.95 -0.81 2.76
CA ALA A 119 8.09 -0.46 1.90
C ALA A 119 7.69 0.35 0.65
N PRO A 120 7.29 1.63 0.81
CA PRO A 120 6.87 2.44 -0.31
C PRO A 120 8.05 2.82 -1.21
N LEU A 121 7.98 2.59 -2.52
CA LEU A 121 9.13 2.79 -3.42
C LEU A 121 9.00 3.98 -4.36
N ASP A 122 7.77 4.38 -4.69
CA ASP A 122 7.54 5.50 -5.58
C ASP A 122 6.25 6.24 -5.23
N ILE A 123 6.21 7.51 -5.62
CA ILE A 123 5.03 8.38 -5.54
C ILE A 123 4.87 9.14 -6.86
N LYS A 124 3.63 9.25 -7.36
CA LYS A 124 3.29 10.09 -8.51
C LYS A 124 1.94 10.78 -8.34
N PHE A 125 1.90 12.05 -8.71
CA PHE A 125 0.66 12.83 -8.72
C PHE A 125 -0.08 12.71 -10.05
N THR A 126 -1.40 12.77 -9.96
CA THR A 126 -2.25 13.09 -11.11
C THR A 126 -1.93 14.50 -11.63
N PRO A 127 -2.13 14.79 -12.94
CA PRO A 127 -1.88 16.13 -13.47
C PRO A 127 -2.67 17.25 -12.80
N SER A 128 -3.84 16.92 -12.22
CA SER A 128 -4.67 17.85 -11.46
C SER A 128 -4.20 18.09 -10.02
N GLY A 129 -3.20 17.33 -9.53
CA GLY A 129 -2.73 17.38 -8.14
C GLY A 129 -3.74 16.87 -7.10
N SER A 130 -4.88 16.36 -7.53
CA SER A 130 -5.98 15.94 -6.65
C SER A 130 -5.75 14.58 -5.98
N GLU A 131 -4.75 13.84 -6.45
CA GLU A 131 -4.49 12.48 -6.00
C GLU A 131 -3.01 12.12 -6.26
N ALA A 132 -2.40 11.44 -5.29
CA ALA A 132 -1.09 10.82 -5.40
C ALA A 132 -1.23 9.30 -5.37
N PHE A 133 -0.49 8.59 -6.22
CA PHE A 133 -0.37 7.13 -6.20
C PHE A 133 0.96 6.74 -5.56
N VAL A 134 0.92 5.75 -4.68
CA VAL A 134 2.10 5.23 -3.97
C VAL A 134 2.19 3.72 -4.19
N THR A 135 3.39 3.25 -4.50
CA THR A 135 3.70 1.83 -4.68
C THR A 135 4.23 1.23 -3.40
N PHE A 136 3.65 0.13 -2.92
CA PHE A 136 4.04 -0.58 -1.71
C PHE A 136 4.60 -1.97 -2.07
N HIS A 137 5.85 -2.20 -1.68
CA HIS A 137 6.67 -3.35 -2.10
C HIS A 137 6.97 -4.33 -0.96
N GLY A 138 6.53 -4.00 0.25
CA GLY A 138 6.93 -4.64 1.48
C GLY A 138 6.17 -5.94 1.75
N SER A 139 6.81 -6.84 2.50
CA SER A 139 6.34 -8.21 2.75
C SER A 139 4.97 -8.31 3.42
N PHE A 140 4.45 -7.21 3.96
CA PHE A 140 3.17 -7.17 4.64
C PHE A 140 2.01 -6.68 3.77
N ASP A 141 2.28 -5.96 2.67
CA ASP A 141 1.26 -5.49 1.73
C ASP A 141 1.84 -5.09 0.37
N TYR A 142 1.58 -5.91 -0.66
CA TYR A 142 2.01 -5.68 -2.04
C TYR A 142 0.89 -5.05 -2.83
N LYS A 143 0.95 -3.73 -3.00
CA LYS A 143 -0.17 -2.98 -3.58
C LYS A 143 0.22 -1.64 -4.18
N LEU A 144 -0.70 -1.13 -4.96
CA LEU A 144 -0.77 0.25 -5.40
C LEU A 144 -1.96 0.90 -4.69
N SER A 145 -1.71 2.00 -3.99
CA SER A 145 -2.78 2.77 -3.33
C SER A 145 -2.73 4.24 -3.76
N SER A 146 -3.83 4.95 -3.58
CA SER A 146 -3.92 6.39 -3.78
C SER A 146 -4.20 7.15 -2.50
N ILE A 147 -3.76 8.41 -2.47
CA ILE A 147 -3.95 9.37 -1.39
C ILE A 147 -4.64 10.60 -2.00
N PRO A 148 -5.82 11.01 -1.51
CA PRO A 148 -6.47 12.22 -1.98
C PRO A 148 -5.73 13.48 -1.50
N PHE A 149 -5.63 14.46 -2.39
CA PHE A 149 -4.98 15.74 -2.14
C PHE A 149 -5.91 16.91 -2.47
N THR A 150 -5.79 17.99 -1.70
CA THR A 150 -6.43 19.28 -1.97
C THR A 150 -5.46 20.39 -1.60
N ASN A 151 -5.35 21.41 -2.46
CA ASN A 151 -4.44 22.55 -2.26
C ASN A 151 -2.99 22.10 -1.96
N GLY A 152 -2.50 21.07 -2.65
CA GLY A 152 -1.14 20.54 -2.49
C GLY A 152 -0.88 19.77 -1.19
N MET A 153 -1.91 19.43 -0.41
CA MET A 153 -1.78 18.69 0.85
C MET A 153 -2.72 17.47 0.88
N PRO A 154 -2.35 16.37 1.59
CA PRO A 154 -3.28 15.27 1.82
C PRO A 154 -4.53 15.74 2.55
N THR A 155 -5.68 15.14 2.24
CA THR A 155 -6.96 15.48 2.89
C THR A 155 -7.08 14.91 4.31
N GLU A 156 -6.43 13.77 4.56
CA GLU A 156 -6.45 13.08 5.85
C GLU A 156 -5.58 13.79 6.89
N PRO A 157 -5.94 13.78 8.19
CA PRO A 157 -5.11 14.33 9.25
C PRO A 157 -3.83 13.49 9.46
N ALA A 158 -2.83 14.07 10.15
CA ALA A 158 -1.52 13.43 10.31
C ALA A 158 -1.55 12.14 11.16
N ASP A 159 -2.56 12.00 12.02
CA ASP A 159 -2.81 10.84 12.87
C ASP A 159 -3.76 9.80 12.24
N SER A 160 -4.09 9.95 10.95
CA SER A 160 -4.96 9.00 10.24
C SER A 160 -4.33 7.61 10.15
N ARG A 161 -5.16 6.59 10.43
CA ARG A 161 -4.83 5.17 10.30
C ARG A 161 -5.34 4.54 9.00
N THR A 162 -6.05 5.32 8.19
CA THR A 162 -6.60 4.90 6.90
C THR A 162 -6.32 5.92 5.79
N PRO A 163 -5.06 6.38 5.61
CA PRO A 163 -4.76 7.41 4.61
C PRO A 163 -4.73 6.91 3.16
N LEU A 164 -4.85 5.60 2.96
CA LEU A 164 -4.68 4.92 1.67
C LEU A 164 -6.02 4.40 1.16
N THR A 165 -6.31 4.64 -0.12
CA THR A 165 -7.34 3.90 -0.88
C THR A 165 -6.65 2.90 -1.79
N ASP A 166 -6.96 1.63 -1.64
CA ASP A 166 -6.35 0.60 -2.47
C ASP A 166 -6.85 0.66 -3.92
N VAL A 167 -5.92 0.63 -4.87
CA VAL A 167 -6.20 0.73 -6.32
C VAL A 167 -5.98 -0.62 -7.00
N LEU A 168 -4.88 -1.28 -6.67
CA LEU A 168 -4.59 -2.64 -7.12
C LEU A 168 -3.92 -3.40 -5.98
N THR A 169 -4.51 -4.55 -5.63
CA THR A 169 -4.05 -5.41 -4.53
C THR A 169 -3.87 -6.84 -5.02
N ASN A 170 -2.99 -7.59 -4.35
CA ASN A 170 -2.92 -9.03 -4.55
C ASN A 170 -4.11 -9.71 -3.83
N ALA A 171 -4.71 -10.71 -4.47
CA ALA A 171 -5.91 -11.36 -3.94
C ALA A 171 -5.65 -12.22 -2.69
N ASP A 172 -4.46 -12.80 -2.57
CA ASP A 172 -4.03 -13.58 -1.40
C ASP A 172 -2.57 -13.24 -1.05
N ILE A 173 -2.41 -12.54 0.08
CA ILE A 173 -1.10 -12.07 0.52
C ILE A 173 -0.20 -13.17 1.09
N ASN A 174 -0.77 -14.31 1.47
CA ASN A 174 -0.01 -15.41 2.07
C ASN A 174 0.96 -16.08 1.07
N ASN A 175 0.78 -15.84 -0.23
CA ASN A 175 1.64 -16.37 -1.30
C ASN A 175 2.68 -15.36 -1.80
N CYS A 176 2.77 -14.18 -1.17
CA CYS A 176 3.81 -13.21 -1.44
C CYS A 176 5.10 -13.51 -0.63
N PRO A 177 6.31 -13.18 -1.11
CA PRO A 177 6.62 -12.40 -2.32
C PRO A 177 6.55 -13.18 -3.64
N ASP A 178 6.66 -14.50 -3.63
CA ASP A 178 6.98 -15.29 -4.83
C ASP A 178 5.93 -15.24 -5.93
N ASN A 179 4.66 -15.01 -5.57
CA ASN A 179 3.53 -15.00 -6.51
C ASN A 179 2.74 -13.68 -6.51
N CYS A 180 3.38 -12.56 -6.16
CA CYS A 180 2.74 -11.26 -6.06
C CYS A 180 3.44 -10.21 -6.93
N PHE A 181 2.66 -9.30 -7.53
CA PHE A 181 3.23 -8.17 -8.27
C PHE A 181 3.87 -7.15 -7.32
N ARG A 182 4.90 -6.43 -7.79
CA ARG A 182 5.78 -5.55 -6.99
C ARG A 182 6.01 -4.16 -7.64
N PRO A 183 5.11 -3.18 -7.42
CA PRO A 183 4.94 -1.96 -8.25
C PRO A 183 6.11 -0.92 -8.38
N ASP A 184 6.30 -0.26 -9.56
CA ASP A 184 7.10 0.98 -9.84
C ASP A 184 6.52 1.81 -11.06
N SER A 185 6.73 3.15 -11.25
CA SER A 185 5.76 4.03 -12.00
C SER A 185 6.19 5.12 -13.06
N ARG A 186 5.33 5.41 -14.11
CA ARG A 186 5.31 6.59 -15.09
C ARG A 186 3.90 6.94 -15.74
N GLN A 187 3.77 7.95 -16.65
CA GLN A 187 2.64 8.90 -17.05
C GLN A 187 1.30 8.51 -17.78
N ARG A 188 1.00 7.27 -18.18
CA ARG A 188 -0.35 6.66 -17.97
C ARG A 188 -0.09 5.70 -16.82
N LEU A 189 -0.95 5.40 -15.85
CA LEU A 189 -0.45 4.66 -14.67
C LEU A 189 0.12 3.29 -15.08
N PHE A 190 1.42 3.28 -15.29
CA PHE A 190 2.21 2.17 -15.73
C PHE A 190 2.84 1.68 -14.47
N MET A 191 2.68 0.41 -14.21
CA MET A 191 3.18 -0.21 -13.00
C MET A 191 4.08 -1.35 -13.41
N THR A 192 5.35 -1.29 -13.07
CA THR A 192 6.31 -2.38 -13.27
C THR A 192 6.29 -3.29 -12.06
N SER A 193 6.57 -4.58 -12.25
CA SER A 193 6.80 -5.53 -11.17
C SER A 193 8.20 -6.11 -11.33
N ASP A 194 9.12 -5.75 -10.44
CA ASP A 194 10.53 -6.13 -10.55
C ASP A 194 10.74 -7.64 -10.39
N ALA A 195 10.11 -8.25 -9.40
CA ALA A 195 10.23 -9.69 -9.13
C ALA A 195 9.59 -10.58 -10.22
N THR A 196 8.52 -10.11 -10.87
CA THR A 196 7.82 -10.88 -11.93
C THR A 196 8.20 -10.47 -13.34
N GLY A 197 8.89 -9.33 -13.52
CA GLY A 197 9.28 -8.80 -14.84
C GLY A 197 8.11 -8.24 -15.66
N GLU A 198 6.98 -7.91 -15.03
CA GLU A 198 5.75 -7.49 -15.70
C GLU A 198 5.61 -5.97 -15.82
N LEU A 199 4.84 -5.51 -16.81
CA LEU A 199 4.42 -4.12 -16.99
C LEU A 199 2.89 -4.07 -17.14
N TYR A 200 2.23 -3.40 -16.21
CA TYR A 200 0.79 -3.17 -16.20
C TYR A 200 0.47 -1.77 -16.71
N VAL A 201 -0.72 -1.61 -17.31
CA VAL A 201 -1.30 -0.32 -17.66
C VAL A 201 -2.64 -0.21 -16.95
N LEU A 202 -2.75 0.69 -15.98
CA LEU A 202 -3.99 0.98 -15.28
C LEU A 202 -4.66 2.20 -15.90
N GLN A 203 -5.96 2.06 -16.18
CA GLN A 203 -6.80 3.15 -16.67
C GLN A 203 -8.04 3.25 -15.80
N ARG A 204 -8.36 4.46 -15.34
CA ARG A 204 -9.62 4.75 -14.68
C ARG A 204 -10.74 4.57 -15.72
N THR A 205 -11.68 3.68 -15.44
CA THR A 205 -12.88 3.53 -16.26
C THR A 205 -14.02 4.22 -15.54
N ASP A 206 -14.68 5.17 -16.22
CA ASP A 206 -15.90 5.78 -15.72
C ASP A 206 -17.03 4.76 -15.88
N ILE A 207 -17.08 3.77 -14.98
CA ILE A 207 -18.28 2.97 -14.83
C ILE A 207 -19.29 3.86 -14.13
N LEU A 208 -19.99 4.67 -14.92
CA LEU A 208 -21.35 5.04 -14.57
C LEU A 208 -22.08 3.71 -14.41
N ALA A 209 -22.22 3.25 -13.17
CA ALA A 209 -23.13 2.18 -12.84
C ALA A 209 -24.52 2.67 -13.26
N SER A 210 -24.87 2.41 -14.53
CA SER A 210 -26.24 2.50 -15.00
C SER A 210 -26.98 1.47 -14.18
N ALA A 211 -27.60 1.93 -13.09
CA ALA A 211 -28.59 1.17 -12.38
C ALA A 211 -29.58 0.67 -13.45
N SER A 212 -29.50 -0.62 -13.76
CA SER A 212 -30.51 -1.27 -14.56
C SER A 212 -31.79 -1.21 -13.73
N SER A 213 -32.66 -0.28 -14.08
CA SER A 213 -34.00 -0.20 -13.52
C SER A 213 -34.64 -1.59 -13.63
N PRO A 214 -35.22 -2.14 -12.55
CA PRO A 214 -35.97 -3.38 -12.64
C PRO A 214 -37.08 -3.20 -13.67
N ALA A 215 -37.18 -4.12 -14.61
CA ALA A 215 -38.27 -4.13 -15.58
C ALA A 215 -39.62 -4.13 -14.83
N ALA A 216 -40.45 -3.12 -15.09
CA ALA A 216 -41.80 -3.03 -14.55
C ALA A 216 -42.67 -4.17 -15.13
N PRO A 217 -43.59 -4.75 -14.35
CA PRO A 217 -44.39 -5.89 -14.77
C PRO A 217 -45.39 -5.50 -15.88
N THR A 218 -45.50 -6.41 -16.83
CA THR A 218 -46.29 -6.36 -18.07
C THR A 218 -47.80 -6.19 -17.81
N SER A 219 -48.44 -5.30 -18.56
CA SER A 219 -49.90 -5.26 -18.70
C SER A 219 -50.36 -6.09 -19.90
N THR A 220 -51.32 -6.96 -19.62
CA THR A 220 -51.94 -7.95 -20.50
C THR A 220 -52.83 -7.30 -21.55
N SER A 221 -52.71 -7.71 -22.82
CA SER A 221 -53.82 -7.62 -23.77
C SER A 221 -54.03 -8.98 -24.43
N SER A 222 -55.28 -9.43 -24.34
CA SER A 222 -55.80 -10.71 -24.83
C SER A 222 -55.86 -10.73 -26.36
N GLN A 223 -55.46 -11.85 -26.99
CA GLN A 223 -56.28 -12.57 -27.97
C GLN A 223 -55.58 -13.84 -28.48
N GLY A 224 -56.34 -14.95 -28.51
CA GLY A 224 -56.11 -16.11 -29.40
C GLY A 224 -55.55 -17.39 -28.76
N ILE A 225 -56.43 -18.34 -28.42
CA ILE A 225 -56.16 -19.80 -28.22
C ILE A 225 -56.52 -20.49 -29.55
N PRO A 226 -55.73 -21.44 -30.12
CA PRO A 226 -55.68 -22.87 -29.71
C PRO A 226 -54.29 -23.53 -29.92
N GLU A 227 -53.89 -24.72 -29.49
CA GLU A 227 -54.40 -25.92 -28.78
C GLU A 227 -53.13 -26.70 -28.31
N VAL A 228 -53.25 -27.60 -27.33
CA VAL A 228 -52.14 -28.39 -26.70
C VAL A 228 -52.07 -29.80 -27.33
N PRO A 229 -50.91 -30.50 -27.38
CA PRO A 229 -50.66 -31.55 -26.37
C PRO A 229 -49.19 -31.80 -25.93
N SER A 230 -49.01 -31.88 -24.59
CA SER A 230 -48.23 -32.84 -23.75
C SER A 230 -46.75 -33.26 -24.03
N SER A 231 -45.85 -32.86 -23.09
CA SER A 231 -44.83 -33.63 -22.28
C SER A 231 -43.77 -34.56 -22.93
N PRO A 232 -42.72 -35.04 -22.20
CA PRO A 232 -41.90 -34.45 -21.10
C PRO A 232 -40.35 -34.63 -21.25
N ILE A 233 -39.60 -33.91 -20.39
CA ILE A 233 -38.32 -34.24 -19.67
C ILE A 233 -37.21 -35.03 -20.39
N PHE A 234 -35.98 -34.47 -20.41
CA PHE A 234 -34.74 -35.27 -20.29
C PHE A 234 -33.67 -34.55 -19.45
N VAL A 235 -33.22 -35.24 -18.41
CA VAL A 235 -32.05 -34.96 -17.56
C VAL A 235 -30.85 -35.69 -18.17
N GLY A 236 -29.65 -35.11 -18.15
CA GLY A 236 -28.45 -35.82 -18.59
C GLY A 236 -27.15 -35.04 -18.47
N SER A 237 -26.56 -35.08 -17.28
CA SER A 237 -25.14 -34.81 -17.02
C SER A 237 -24.27 -35.86 -17.70
N LEU A 238 -23.06 -35.50 -18.15
CA LEU A 238 -21.93 -36.45 -18.18
C LEU A 238 -20.59 -35.72 -18.06
N ALA A 239 -19.91 -35.95 -16.94
CA ALA A 239 -18.48 -35.74 -16.78
C ALA A 239 -17.74 -37.00 -17.24
N MET A 240 -16.60 -36.84 -17.90
CA MET A 240 -15.63 -37.92 -18.12
C MET A 240 -14.22 -37.43 -17.80
N SER A 241 -13.63 -38.04 -16.78
CA SER A 241 -12.20 -38.04 -16.48
C SER A 241 -11.47 -39.06 -17.36
N ALA A 242 -10.21 -38.81 -17.68
CA ALA A 242 -9.24 -39.86 -17.99
C ALA A 242 -7.85 -39.48 -17.46
N ALA A 243 -7.41 -40.22 -16.45
CA ALA A 243 -6.04 -40.28 -15.98
C ALA A 243 -5.26 -41.29 -16.83
N LEU A 244 -4.00 -40.98 -17.17
CA LEU A 244 -3.02 -41.99 -17.58
C LEU A 244 -1.83 -41.94 -16.61
N ALA A 245 -1.64 -43.04 -15.90
CA ALA A 245 -0.43 -43.36 -15.18
C ALA A 245 0.34 -44.43 -15.96
N LEU A 246 1.64 -44.23 -16.17
CA LEU A 246 2.60 -45.30 -16.39
C LEU A 246 3.90 -44.92 -15.65
N GLY A 247 4.22 -45.72 -14.63
CA GLY A 247 5.45 -45.60 -13.85
C GLY A 247 6.63 -46.32 -14.51
N GLY A 248 7.83 -46.04 -13.97
CA GLY A 248 9.07 -46.74 -14.28
C GLY A 248 10.13 -46.43 -13.22
N PHE A 249 10.54 -47.48 -12.51
CA PHE A 249 11.48 -47.50 -11.38
C PHE A 249 12.92 -47.09 -11.72
N GLY A 250 13.63 -46.53 -10.73
CA GLY A 250 15.09 -46.41 -10.72
C GLY A 250 15.63 -46.08 -9.31
N ILE A 251 16.13 -47.10 -8.60
CA ILE A 251 16.81 -47.03 -7.29
C ILE A 251 18.31 -46.91 -7.52
N PHE A 252 19.01 -45.96 -6.87
CA PHE A 252 20.41 -45.98 -6.37
C PHE A 252 20.57 -44.64 -5.61
N GLY A 253 20.98 -44.51 -4.34
CA GLY A 253 22.01 -45.20 -3.57
C GLY A 253 23.03 -44.13 -3.11
N PHE A 254 22.88 -43.65 -1.87
CA PHE A 254 23.77 -42.68 -1.17
C PHE A 254 25.23 -43.18 -1.03
N PRO A 255 26.21 -42.29 -0.79
CA PRO A 255 26.66 -42.16 0.61
C PRO A 255 26.99 -40.72 1.07
N LEU A 256 26.88 -40.58 2.40
CA LEU A 256 27.39 -39.52 3.27
C LEU A 256 28.87 -39.17 3.01
N GLY A 257 29.20 -37.89 3.20
CA GLY A 257 30.55 -37.43 3.51
C GLY A 257 30.51 -36.22 4.45
N LEU A 258 30.91 -36.42 5.70
CA LEU A 258 31.22 -35.36 6.67
C LEU A 258 32.45 -34.56 6.24
N ARG A 259 32.38 -33.23 6.35
CA ARG A 259 33.29 -32.40 7.15
C ARG A 259 32.72 -31.00 7.32
#